data_AF-D4LA63-F1
#
_entry.id   AF-D4LA63-F1
#
_cell.length_a   1.000
_cell.length_b   1.000
_cell.length_c   1.000
_cell.angle_alpha   90.00
_cell.angle_beta   90.00
_cell.angle_gamma   90.00
#
_symmetry.space_group_name_H-M   'P 1'
#
loop_
_entity.id
_entity.type
_entity.pdbx_description
1 polymer ?
#
loop_
_entity_poly.entity_id
_entity_poly.type
_entity_poly.pdbx_seq_one_letter_code
_entity_poly.pdbx_strand_id
1 'polypeptide(L)'
;MDDFFKNLLDTKDHSDEFTAEDINKNKAVAIVACFWVLFFVPLVAAKDSGFAKFYANQGLILFLTTIVLNVAGGILANIPFIGFVLRMILSLASLGLFVFLLVNAANGKAKEMPIVGGLFTAFQ
;
A
#
# COMPACT_ATOMS: atom_id res chain seq x y z
N MET A 1 15.89 -5.25 18.31
CA MET A 1 15.36 -5.57 16.97
C MET A 1 13.85 -5.32 16.95
N ASP A 2 13.12 -5.73 17.99
CA ASP A 2 11.67 -5.52 18.10
C ASP A 2 11.25 -4.05 18.11
N ASP A 3 11.98 -3.17 18.82
CA ASP A 3 11.68 -1.73 18.85
C ASP A 3 11.81 -1.06 17.49
N PHE A 4 12.75 -1.51 16.66
CA PHE A 4 12.91 -0.99 15.30
C PHE A 4 11.70 -1.35 14.44
N PHE A 5 11.27 -2.62 14.47
CA PHE A 5 10.08 -3.05 13.73
C PHE A 5 8.80 -2.40 14.25
N LYS A 6 8.67 -2.24 15.57
CA LYS A 6 7.53 -1.55 16.16
C LYS A 6 7.45 -0.10 15.69
N ASN A 7 8.56 0.65 15.73
CA ASN A 7 8.61 2.02 15.24
C ASN A 7 8.41 2.13 13.73
N LEU A 8 8.89 1.16 12.94
CA LEU A 8 8.65 1.15 11.50
C LEU A 8 7.17 0.88 11.14
N LEU A 9 6.49 0.01 11.89
CA LEU A 9 5.10 -0.36 11.64
C LEU A 9 4.09 0.56 12.35
N ASP A 10 4.58 1.51 13.14
CA ASP A 10 3.76 2.51 13.83
C ASP A 10 3.45 3.68 12.88
N THR A 11 2.55 3.39 11.95
CA THR A 11 2.04 4.34 10.96
C THR A 11 0.74 4.95 11.44
N LYS A 12 0.40 6.11 10.87
CA LYS A 12 -0.88 6.77 11.16
C LYS A 12 -2.04 5.81 10.91
N ASP A 13 -2.93 5.74 11.90
CA ASP A 13 -4.11 4.88 11.90
C ASP A 13 -5.36 5.74 11.70
N HIS A 14 -6.05 5.50 10.59
CA HIS A 14 -7.27 6.20 10.20
C HIS A 14 -8.52 5.37 10.50
N SER A 15 -8.39 4.24 11.20
CA SER A 15 -9.52 3.33 11.44
C SER A 15 -10.70 4.02 12.12
N ASP A 16 -10.42 4.97 13.00
CA ASP A 16 -11.44 5.73 13.74
C ASP A 16 -12.19 6.76 12.87
N GLU A 17 -11.70 7.05 11.67
CA GLU A 17 -12.36 7.94 10.71
C GLU A 17 -13.50 7.22 9.96
N PHE A 18 -13.57 5.89 10.05
CA PHE A 18 -14.54 5.07 9.33
C PHE A 18 -15.49 4.35 10.30
N THR A 19 -16.77 4.24 9.92
CA THR A 19 -17.74 3.53 10.74
C THR A 19 -17.52 2.02 10.64
N ALA A 20 -17.84 1.29 11.71
CA ALA A 20 -17.80 -0.17 11.71
C ALA A 20 -18.68 -0.78 10.60
N GLU A 21 -19.78 -0.12 10.25
CA GLU A 21 -20.63 -0.53 9.13
C GLU A 21 -19.91 -0.40 7.79
N ASP A 22 -19.26 0.75 7.53
CA ASP A 22 -18.50 0.98 6.29
C ASP A 22 -17.37 -0.05 6.13
N ILE A 23 -16.61 -0.27 7.19
CA ILE A 23 -15.52 -1.25 7.23
C ILE A 23 -16.04 -2.66 6.92
N ASN A 24 -17.08 -3.11 7.63
CA ASN A 24 -17.59 -4.47 7.47
C ASN A 24 -18.19 -4.72 6.09
N LYS A 25 -18.93 -3.73 5.56
CA LYS A 25 -19.57 -3.83 4.25
C LYS A 25 -18.54 -3.84 3.11
N ASN A 26 -17.47 -3.05 3.22
CA ASN A 26 -16.54 -2.82 2.10
C ASN A 26 -15.18 -3.52 2.26
N LYS A 27 -14.99 -4.32 3.30
CA LYS A 27 -13.75 -5.07 3.57
C LYS A 27 -13.23 -5.86 2.37
N ALA A 28 -14.09 -6.60 1.67
CA ALA A 28 -13.68 -7.39 0.52
C ALA A 28 -13.14 -6.51 -0.62
N VAL A 29 -13.78 -5.37 -0.87
CA VAL A 29 -13.36 -4.41 -1.89
C VAL A 29 -12.03 -3.74 -1.51
N ALA A 30 -11.84 -3.43 -0.22
CA ALA A 30 -10.57 -2.92 0.30
C ALA A 30 -9.42 -3.92 0.12
N ILE A 31 -9.65 -5.20 0.40
CA ILE A 31 -8.66 -6.28 0.17
C ILE A 31 -8.28 -6.38 -1.31
N VAL A 32 -9.25 -6.27 -2.21
CA VAL A 32 -8.99 -6.28 -3.67
C VAL A 32 -8.11 -5.10 -4.08
N ALA A 33 -8.30 -3.93 -3.47
CA ALA A 33 -7.50 -2.75 -3.76
C ALA A 33 -6.06 -2.83 -3.26
N CYS A 34 -5.75 -3.72 -2.32
CA CYS A 34 -4.36 -4.00 -1.91
C CYS A 34 -3.51 -4.52 -3.08
N PHE A 35 -4.13 -5.13 -4.09
CA PHE A 35 -3.47 -5.41 -5.36
C PHE A 35 -3.34 -4.11 -6.13
N TRP A 36 -2.13 -3.59 -6.24
CA TRP A 36 -1.86 -2.24 -6.77
C TRP A 36 -2.44 -1.99 -8.17
N VAL A 37 -2.56 -3.00 -9.03
CA VAL A 37 -3.22 -2.87 -10.36
C VAL A 37 -4.73 -2.63 -10.23
N LEU A 38 -5.36 -3.11 -9.15
CA LEU A 38 -6.80 -3.05 -8.90
C LEU A 38 -7.19 -1.86 -8.01
N PHE A 39 -6.31 -0.87 -7.85
CA PHE A 39 -6.58 0.33 -7.04
C PHE A 39 -7.87 1.07 -7.44
N PHE A 40 -8.30 0.95 -8.71
CA PHE A 40 -9.49 1.61 -9.22
C PHE A 40 -10.80 0.89 -8.86
N VAL A 41 -10.75 -0.35 -8.37
CA VAL A 41 -11.95 -1.15 -8.07
C VAL A 41 -12.84 -0.50 -7.00
N PRO A 42 -12.32 -0.01 -5.85
CA PRO A 42 -13.15 0.72 -4.89
C PRO A 42 -13.78 1.99 -5.46
N LEU A 43 -13.11 2.67 -6.39
CA LEU A 43 -13.62 3.88 -7.04
C LEU A 43 -14.81 3.60 -7.95
N VAL A 44 -15.07 2.34 -8.30
CA VAL A 44 -16.21 1.93 -9.12
C VAL A 44 -17.25 1.19 -8.28
N ALA A 45 -16.81 0.24 -7.45
CA ALA A 45 -17.67 -0.68 -6.71
C ALA A 45 -18.08 -0.21 -5.31
N ALA A 46 -17.32 0.71 -4.70
CA ALA A 46 -17.53 1.20 -3.33
C ALA A 46 -17.34 2.73 -3.23
N LYS A 47 -17.97 3.46 -4.17
CA LYS A 47 -17.83 4.92 -4.33
C LYS A 47 -18.22 5.74 -3.11
N ASP A 48 -19.06 5.21 -2.23
CA ASP A 48 -19.52 5.92 -1.04
C ASP A 48 -18.71 5.53 0.22
N SER A 49 -17.80 4.56 0.10
CA SER A 49 -16.99 4.06 1.21
C SER A 49 -15.72 4.88 1.38
N GLY A 50 -15.56 5.51 2.54
CA GLY A 50 -14.30 6.16 2.90
C GLY A 50 -13.20 5.11 3.08
N PHE A 51 -13.52 4.00 3.74
CA PHE A 51 -12.59 2.91 4.00
C PHE A 51 -12.08 2.28 2.70
N ALA A 52 -12.95 1.99 1.74
CA ALA A 52 -12.53 1.39 0.48
C ALA A 52 -11.69 2.36 -0.37
N LYS A 53 -12.01 3.67 -0.34
CA LYS A 53 -11.21 4.72 -0.99
C LYS A 53 -9.82 4.88 -0.38
N PHE A 54 -9.68 4.71 0.94
CA PHE A 54 -8.37 4.69 1.59
C PHE A 54 -7.47 3.62 0.97
N TYR A 55 -7.97 2.40 0.80
CA TYR A 55 -7.22 1.31 0.17
C TYR A 55 -7.02 1.50 -1.34
N ALA A 56 -7.94 2.18 -2.04
CA ALA A 56 -7.71 2.61 -3.42
C ALA A 56 -6.51 3.57 -3.51
N ASN A 57 -6.41 4.54 -2.61
CA ASN A 57 -5.29 5.48 -2.59
C ASN A 57 -3.97 4.76 -2.28
N GLN A 58 -3.96 3.85 -1.30
CA GLN A 58 -2.76 3.05 -0.99
C GLN A 58 -2.33 2.19 -2.19
N GLY A 59 -3.29 1.54 -2.87
CA GLY A 59 -3.03 0.79 -4.09
C GLY A 59 -2.48 1.66 -5.23
N LEU A 60 -2.99 2.89 -5.38
CA LEU A 60 -2.52 3.86 -6.38
C LEU A 60 -1.08 4.31 -6.10
N ILE A 61 -0.75 4.61 -4.84
CA ILE A 61 0.61 4.99 -4.43
C ILE A 61 1.59 3.85 -4.73
N LEU A 62 1.23 2.60 -4.43
CA LEU A 62 2.04 1.43 -4.80
C LEU A 62 2.23 1.34 -6.32
N PHE A 63 1.15 1.51 -7.09
CA PHE A 63 1.22 1.46 -8.55
C PHE A 63 2.17 2.53 -9.11
N LEU A 64 2.04 3.79 -8.69
CA LEU A 64 2.93 4.87 -9.11
C LEU A 64 4.38 4.62 -8.69
N THR A 65 4.60 4.13 -7.46
CA THR A 65 5.93 3.76 -6.96
C THR A 65 6.55 2.67 -7.84
N THR A 66 5.77 1.65 -8.23
CA THR A 66 6.27 0.60 -9.12
C THR A 66 6.66 1.13 -10.50
N ILE A 67 5.92 2.09 -11.06
CA ILE A 67 6.25 2.72 -12.35
C ILE A 67 7.59 3.48 -12.23
N VAL A 68 7.72 4.33 -11.21
CA VAL A 68 8.96 5.12 -10.98
C VAL A 68 10.16 4.20 -10.81
N LEU A 69 10.04 3.15 -9.99
CA LEU A 69 11.11 2.19 -9.77
C LEU A 69 11.48 1.39 -11.03
N ASN A 70 10.50 1.02 -11.86
CA ASN A 70 10.77 0.33 -13.13
C ASN A 70 11.50 1.23 -14.13
N VAL A 71 11.10 2.50 -14.26
CA VAL A 71 11.77 3.48 -15.14
C VAL A 71 13.20 3.74 -14.65
N ALA A 72 13.38 4.02 -13.35
CA ALA A 72 14.70 4.23 -12.76
C ALA A 72 15.58 2.98 -12.89
N GLY A 73 15.03 1.79 -12.63
CA GLY A 73 15.72 0.52 -12.80
C GLY A 73 16.10 0.23 -14.25
N GLY A 74 15.30 0.65 -15.23
CA GLY A 74 15.62 0.57 -16.65
C GLY A 74 16.83 1.43 -17.03
N ILE A 75 17.00 2.59 -16.41
CA ILE A 75 18.17 3.46 -16.62
C ILE A 75 19.43 2.85 -15.98
N LEU A 76 19.30 2.26 -14.78
CA LEU A 76 20.39 1.56 -14.09
C LEU A 76 20.72 0.17 -14.67
N ALA A 77 19.93 -0.34 -15.62
CA ALA A 77 20.13 -1.67 -16.22
C ALA A 77 21.49 -1.82 -16.95
N ASN A 78 22.17 -0.71 -17.23
CA ASN A 78 23.53 -0.71 -17.79
C ASN A 78 24.62 -1.14 -16.80
N ILE A 79 24.31 -1.29 -15.50
CA ILE A 79 25.26 -1.77 -14.49
C ILE A 79 24.91 -3.22 -14.10
N PRO A 80 25.57 -4.23 -14.68
CA PRO A 80 25.37 -5.62 -14.29
C PRO A 80 25.67 -5.83 -12.79
N PHE A 81 24.99 -6.79 -12.15
CA PHE A 81 25.04 -7.13 -10.72
C PHE A 81 24.31 -6.17 -9.74
N ILE A 82 24.55 -4.86 -9.79
CA ILE A 82 23.88 -3.90 -8.89
C ILE A 82 22.37 -3.88 -9.12
N GLY A 83 21.93 -3.89 -10.39
CA GLY A 83 20.51 -3.95 -10.73
C GLY A 83 19.82 -5.24 -10.26
N PHE A 84 20.54 -6.36 -10.16
CA PHE A 84 19.99 -7.64 -9.70
C PHE A 84 19.76 -7.64 -8.19
N VAL A 85 20.76 -7.22 -7.41
CA VAL A 85 20.67 -7.14 -5.94
C VAL A 85 19.58 -6.14 -5.53
N LEU A 86 19.52 -4.98 -6.20
CA LEU A 86 18.50 -3.97 -5.93
C LEU A 86 17.09 -4.51 -6.21
N ARG A 87 16.88 -5.23 -7.33
CA ARG A 87 15.58 -5.87 -7.65
C ARG A 87 15.16 -6.89 -6.60
N MET A 88 16.08 -7.71 -6.10
CA MET A 88 15.79 -8.67 -5.04
C MET A 88 15.32 -7.98 -3.75
N ILE A 89 16.03 -6.93 -3.32
CA ILE A 89 15.68 -6.17 -2.12
C ILE A 89 14.30 -5.49 -2.30
N LEU A 90 14.07 -4.83 -3.43
CA LEU A 90 12.80 -4.18 -3.73
C LEU A 90 11.63 -5.17 -3.79
N SER A 91 11.85 -6.37 -4.34
CA SER A 91 10.83 -7.43 -4.37
C SER A 91 10.45 -7.88 -2.96
N LEU A 92 11.44 -8.10 -2.09
CA LEU A 92 11.19 -8.52 -0.70
C LEU A 92 10.47 -7.43 0.09
N ALA A 93 10.89 -6.17 -0.06
CA ALA A 93 10.24 -5.02 0.58
C ALA A 93 8.79 -4.85 0.11
N SER A 94 8.54 -4.98 -1.20
CA SER A 94 7.19 -4.90 -1.78
C SER A 94 6.27 -6.00 -1.26
N LEU A 95 6.80 -7.23 -1.10
CA LEU A 95 6.06 -8.34 -0.51
C LEU A 95 5.69 -8.07 0.96
N GLY A 96 6.63 -7.53 1.75
CA GLY A 96 6.37 -7.14 3.14
C GLY A 96 5.28 -6.06 3.25
N LEU A 97 5.36 -5.02 2.42
CA LEU A 97 4.34 -3.96 2.36
C LEU A 97 2.97 -4.51 1.92
N PHE A 98 2.94 -5.40 0.93
CA PHE A 98 1.71 -6.04 0.48
C PHE A 98 1.05 -6.86 1.59
N VAL A 99 1.81 -7.69 2.31
CA VAL A 99 1.29 -8.48 3.44
C VAL A 99 0.78 -7.56 4.55
N PHE A 100 1.50 -6.48 4.87
CA PHE A 100 1.06 -5.49 5.85
C PHE A 100 -0.30 -4.86 5.47
N LEU A 101 -0.44 -4.41 4.21
CA LEU A 101 -1.68 -3.86 3.69
C LEU A 101 -2.84 -4.86 3.77
N LEU A 102 -2.59 -6.11 3.35
CA LEU A 102 -3.57 -7.18 3.34
C LEU A 102 -4.06 -7.52 4.75
N VAL A 103 -3.14 -7.66 5.71
CA VAL A 103 -3.46 -7.96 7.11
C VAL A 103 -4.27 -6.81 7.72
N ASN A 104 -3.88 -5.56 7.49
CA ASN A 104 -4.64 -4.41 7.98
C ASN A 104 -6.03 -4.34 7.34
N ALA A 105 -6.17 -4.56 6.04
CA ALA A 105 -7.46 -4.56 5.35
C ALA A 105 -8.39 -5.65 5.89
N ALA A 106 -7.87 -6.87 6.07
CA ALA A 106 -8.61 -8.00 6.63
C ALA A 106 -9.07 -7.74 8.07
N ASN A 107 -8.23 -7.07 8.87
CA ASN A 107 -8.57 -6.65 10.22
C ASN A 107 -9.44 -5.39 10.28
N GLY A 108 -9.77 -4.77 9.14
CA GLY A 108 -10.56 -3.54 9.10
C GLY A 108 -9.81 -2.31 9.62
N LYS A 109 -8.47 -2.35 9.63
CA LYS A 109 -7.62 -1.26 10.14
C LYS A 109 -7.10 -0.41 9.00
N ALA A 110 -7.47 0.87 8.92
CA ALA A 110 -6.98 1.77 7.88
C ALA A 110 -5.62 2.40 8.25
N LYS A 111 -4.57 1.56 8.27
CA LYS A 111 -3.20 2.01 8.51
C LYS A 111 -2.45 2.36 7.22
N GLU A 112 -1.78 3.50 7.22
CA GLU A 112 -0.95 3.92 6.08
C GLU A 112 0.26 2.99 5.89
N MET A 113 0.78 2.90 4.67
CA MET A 113 2.01 2.13 4.45
C MET A 113 3.22 2.72 5.16
N PRO A 114 4.01 1.90 5.85
CA PRO A 114 5.27 2.35 6.41
C PRO A 114 6.24 2.73 5.30
N ILE A 115 7.07 3.76 5.54
CA ILE A 115 8.16 4.24 4.66
C ILE A 115 7.67 4.94 3.37
N VAL A 116 6.49 4.63 2.83
CA VAL A 116 5.95 5.23 1.60
C VAL A 116 4.83 6.25 1.87
N GLY A 117 4.02 6.07 2.92
CA GLY A 117 2.89 6.94 3.24
C GLY A 117 3.27 8.40 3.55
N GLY A 118 4.46 8.62 4.11
CA GLY A 118 4.97 9.98 4.39
C GLY A 118 5.52 10.74 3.19
N LEU A 119 5.73 10.08 2.03
CA LEU A 119 6.31 10.69 0.83
C LEU A 119 5.25 11.11 -0.20
N PHE A 120 4.09 10.46 -0.23
CA PHE A 120 3.03 10.72 -1.23
C PHE A 120 1.63 10.53 -0.62
N THR A 121 1.08 11.56 0.01
CA THR A 121 -0.33 11.60 0.43
C THR A 121 -1.16 12.24 -0.70
N ALA A 122 -1.86 11.43 -1.51
CA ALA A 122 -2.52 11.92 -2.74
C ALA A 122 -3.90 12.58 -2.51
N PHE A 123 -4.65 12.18 -1.48
CA PHE A 123 -5.95 12.77 -1.14
C PHE A 123 -6.20 12.66 0.37
N GLN A 124 -6.48 13.81 1.01
CA GLN A 124 -7.06 13.91 2.35
C GLN A 124 -8.54 13.53 2.33
#